data_AF-A0AAV4VX80-F1
#
_entry.id   AF-A0AAV4VX80-F1
#
_cell.length_a   1.000
_cell.length_b   1.000
_cell.length_c   1.000
_cell.angle_alpha   90.00
_cell.angle_beta   90.00
_cell.angle_gamma   90.00
#
_symmetry.space_group_name_H-M   'P 1'
#
loop_
_entity.id
_entity.type
_entity.pdbx_description
1 polymer ?
#
loop_
_entity_poly.entity_id
_entity_poly.type
_entity_poly.pdbx_seq_one_letter_code
_entity_poly.pdbx_strand_id
1 'polypeptide(L)'
;MDRGIAGYVATTGESLNIPDAYNDSRFNRTVDQRTGYNTRNLLCMPIFIRGSVIGVVQMVNKTSGSFTKKDEEDFATFAIYCGLALHHAKLYDKIRRSEQKHKLALEILSYHNTCSEQEIDSIKAITTPLDSEQLQQ
;
A
#
# COMPACT_ATOMS: atom_id res chain seq x y z
N MET A 1 -8.45 13.54 6.79
CA MET A 1 -8.33 12.28 7.59
C MET A 1 -7.55 12.60 8.87
N ASP A 2 -7.85 13.73 9.52
CA ASP A 2 -6.80 14.49 10.22
C ASP A 2 -7.11 14.67 11.71
N ARG A 3 -7.60 13.62 12.37
CA ARG A 3 -7.93 13.66 13.80
C ARG A 3 -7.18 12.57 14.55
N GLY A 4 -6.44 12.96 15.59
CA GLY A 4 -5.63 12.06 16.41
C GLY A 4 -4.14 12.30 16.26
N ILE A 5 -3.36 11.72 17.18
CA ILE A 5 -1.90 11.81 17.17
C ILE A 5 -1.30 11.26 15.88
N ALA A 6 -1.82 10.12 15.40
CA ALA A 6 -1.38 9.51 14.14
C ALA A 6 -1.53 10.46 12.95
N GLY A 7 -2.66 11.14 12.87
CA GLY A 7 -2.95 12.09 11.78
C GLY A 7 -2.01 13.29 11.83
N TYR A 8 -1.80 13.87 13.02
CA TYR A 8 -0.84 14.97 13.18
C TYR A 8 0.56 14.58 12.68
N VAL A 9 1.11 13.46 13.16
CA VAL A 9 2.45 13.00 12.77
C VAL A 9 2.52 12.64 11.29
N ALA A 10 1.45 12.08 10.71
CA ALA A 10 1.38 11.77 9.28
C ALA A 10 1.43 13.04 8.41
N THR A 11 0.81 14.14 8.88
CA THR A 11 0.76 15.41 8.14
C THR A 11 2.00 16.26 8.35
N THR A 12 2.51 16.37 9.57
CA THR A 12 3.66 17.24 9.88
C THR A 12 5.00 16.56 9.67
N GLY A 13 5.05 15.22 9.77
CA GLY A 13 6.31 14.49 9.82
C GLY A 13 7.09 14.71 11.11
N GLU A 14 6.47 15.26 12.16
CA GLU A 14 7.09 15.49 13.46
C GLU A 14 6.79 14.34 14.42
N SER A 15 7.83 13.81 15.06
CA SER A 15 7.69 12.81 16.11
C SER A 15 7.09 13.42 17.39
N LEU A 16 6.27 12.65 18.11
CA LEU A 16 5.62 13.09 19.35
C LEU A 16 5.84 12.08 20.47
N ASN A 17 6.38 12.58 21.60
CA ASN A 17 6.41 11.88 22.88
C ASN A 17 5.39 12.52 23.82
N ILE A 18 4.35 11.76 24.17
CA ILE A 18 3.18 12.23 24.93
C ILE A 18 3.14 11.49 26.27
N PRO A 19 3.49 12.16 27.38
CA PRO A 19 3.47 11.57 28.71
C PRO A 19 2.06 11.27 29.25
N ASP A 20 1.07 12.06 28.84
CA ASP A 20 -0.34 11.87 29.17
C ASP A 20 -1.21 12.14 27.93
N ALA A 21 -1.81 11.10 27.38
CA ALA A 21 -2.63 11.20 26.18
C ALA A 21 -3.95 11.96 26.43
N TYR A 22 -4.54 11.86 27.61
CA TYR A 22 -5.79 12.55 27.90
C TYR A 22 -5.56 14.05 28.09
N ASN A 23 -4.36 14.48 28.46
CA ASN A 23 -4.01 15.89 28.55
C ASN A 23 -3.62 16.51 27.18
N ASP A 24 -3.41 15.70 26.14
CA ASP A 24 -3.07 16.20 24.81
C ASP A 24 -4.34 16.49 23.99
N SER A 25 -4.50 17.75 23.56
CA SER A 25 -5.65 18.21 22.75
C SER A 25 -5.81 17.47 21.41
N ARG A 26 -4.72 16.89 20.89
CA ARG A 26 -4.71 16.15 19.62
C ARG A 26 -5.18 14.70 19.79
N PHE A 27 -5.31 14.21 21.02
CA PHE A 27 -5.71 12.83 21.30
C PHE A 27 -7.22 12.63 21.10
N ASN A 28 -7.59 11.60 20.34
CA ASN A 28 -8.99 11.27 20.08
C ASN A 28 -9.47 10.15 21.02
N ARG A 29 -10.17 10.54 22.09
CA ARG A 29 -10.71 9.64 23.12
C ARG A 29 -11.83 8.72 22.64
N THR A 30 -12.43 9.00 21.48
CA THR A 30 -13.56 8.22 20.95
C THR A 30 -13.19 6.75 20.74
N VAL A 31 -11.93 6.48 20.36
CA VAL A 31 -11.45 5.10 20.14
C VAL A 31 -11.41 4.36 21.46
N ASP A 32 -10.76 4.93 22.48
CA ASP A 32 -10.65 4.37 23.83
C ASP A 32 -12.02 4.13 24.48
N GLN A 33 -12.94 5.08 24.35
CA GLN A 33 -14.31 4.95 24.86
C GLN A 33 -15.07 3.77 24.23
N ARG A 34 -14.82 3.48 22.94
CA ARG A 34 -15.49 2.40 22.22
C ARG A 34 -14.84 1.04 22.48
N THR A 35 -13.53 1.00 22.68
CA THR A 35 -12.77 -0.25 22.89
C THR A 35 -12.64 -0.63 24.36
N GLY A 36 -12.89 0.30 25.29
CA GLY A 36 -12.57 0.14 26.71
C GLY A 36 -11.07 0.19 27.00
N TYR A 37 -10.24 0.54 26.01
CA TYR A 37 -8.81 0.70 26.18
C TYR A 37 -8.51 2.06 26.85
N ASN A 38 -7.49 2.11 27.70
CA ASN A 38 -7.05 3.35 28.34
C ASN A 38 -5.62 3.68 27.93
N THR A 39 -5.47 4.70 27.09
CA THR A 39 -4.18 5.20 26.63
C THR A 39 -3.60 6.20 27.64
N ARG A 40 -2.57 5.79 28.39
CA ARG A 40 -1.86 6.61 29.37
C ARG A 40 -0.79 7.46 28.70
N ASN A 41 0.19 6.83 28.07
CA ASN A 41 1.29 7.50 27.39
C ASN A 41 1.50 6.93 25.99
N LEU A 42 2.08 7.74 25.11
CA LEU A 42 2.20 7.40 23.70
C LEU A 42 3.46 8.00 23.08
N LEU A 43 4.15 7.22 22.26
CA LEU A 43 5.27 7.66 21.44
C LEU A 43 4.94 7.39 19.97
N CYS A 44 4.91 8.43 19.14
CA CYS A 44 4.55 8.34 17.73
C CYS A 44 5.70 8.83 16.86
N MET A 45 6.06 8.04 15.85
CA MET A 45 7.11 8.36 14.90
C MET A 45 6.58 8.27 13.46
N PRO A 46 6.97 9.19 12.57
CA PRO A 46 6.70 9.07 11.14
C PRO A 46 7.60 8.01 10.49
N ILE A 47 7.10 7.36 9.45
CA ILE A 47 7.89 6.48 8.59
C ILE A 47 8.12 7.19 7.26
N PHE A 48 9.38 7.41 6.91
CA PHE A 48 9.77 8.08 5.67
C PHE A 48 10.21 7.10 4.59
N ILE A 49 9.79 7.36 3.35
CA ILE A 49 10.38 6.80 2.13
C ILE A 49 10.63 7.94 1.16
N ARG A 50 11.89 8.13 0.74
CA ARG A 50 12.31 9.17 -0.23
C ARG A 50 11.80 10.57 0.13
N GLY A 51 11.89 10.94 1.41
CA GLY A 51 11.49 12.26 1.93
C GLY A 51 9.98 12.46 2.11
N SER A 52 9.15 11.47 1.80
CA SER A 52 7.70 11.51 2.04
C SER A 52 7.31 10.62 3.21
N VAL A 53 6.40 11.10 4.06
CA VAL A 53 5.78 10.26 5.10
C VAL A 53 4.83 9.27 4.42
N ILE A 54 5.08 7.98 4.57
CA ILE A 54 4.27 6.90 3.99
C ILE A 54 3.44 6.16 5.02
N GLY A 55 3.67 6.43 6.30
CA GLY A 55 2.98 5.82 7.42
C GLY A 55 3.48 6.38 8.74
N VAL A 56 2.91 5.88 9.82
CA VAL A 56 3.28 6.23 11.20
C VAL A 56 3.35 4.95 12.02
N VAL A 57 4.19 4.96 13.05
CA VAL A 57 4.32 3.88 14.03
C VAL A 57 4.15 4.45 15.43
N GLN A 58 3.47 3.71 16.29
CA GLN A 58 3.13 4.15 17.65
C GLN A 58 3.46 3.07 18.68
N MET A 59 4.07 3.49 19.79
CA MET A 59 4.11 2.73 21.02
C MET A 59 3.09 3.33 21.99
N VAL A 60 2.29 2.48 22.60
CA VAL A 60 1.21 2.88 23.50
C VAL A 60 1.40 2.18 24.84
N ASN A 61 1.23 2.92 25.93
CA ASN A 61 1.27 2.40 27.30
C ASN A 61 2.58 1.70 27.66
N LYS A 62 3.67 2.47 27.78
CA LYS A 62 4.91 2.00 28.38
C LYS A 62 4.64 1.38 29.75
N THR A 63 5.21 0.19 29.99
CA THR A 63 4.97 -0.62 31.19
C THR A 63 5.30 0.12 32.48
N SER A 64 6.37 0.94 32.48
CA SER A 64 6.76 1.75 33.63
C SER A 64 7.32 3.10 33.19
N GLY A 65 6.92 4.16 33.89
CA GLY A 65 7.31 5.54 33.62
C GLY A 65 6.83 6.08 32.26
N SER A 66 7.44 7.18 31.84
CA SER A 66 7.23 7.80 30.53
C SER A 66 8.31 7.37 29.53
N PHE A 67 8.05 7.60 28.23
CA PHE A 67 9.08 7.41 27.21
C PHE A 67 10.22 8.42 27.43
N THR A 68 11.44 7.91 27.44
CA THR A 68 12.69 8.63 27.64
C THR A 68 13.28 9.04 26.29
N LYS A 69 14.30 9.92 26.31
CA LYS A 69 15.04 10.27 25.10
C LYS A 69 15.70 9.07 24.43
N LYS A 70 16.19 8.12 25.22
CA LYS A 70 16.71 6.86 24.69
C LYS A 70 15.64 6.06 23.94
N ASP A 71 14.42 5.99 24.49
CA ASP A 71 13.31 5.32 23.79
C ASP A 71 12.97 6.03 22.47
N GLU A 72 13.03 7.37 22.43
CA GLU A 72 12.85 8.15 21.20
C GLU A 72 13.90 7.80 20.14
N GLU A 73 15.18 7.73 20.53
CA GLU A 73 16.30 7.41 19.63
C GLU A 73 16.22 5.98 19.08
N ASP A 74 15.99 5.01 19.98
CA ASP A 74 15.87 3.60 19.62
C ASP A 74 14.65 3.38 18.70
N PHE A 75 13.52 4.03 19.01
CA PHE A 75 12.29 3.90 18.23
C PHE A 75 12.35 4.65 16.89
N ALA A 76 13.09 5.76 16.81
CA ALA A 76 13.37 6.42 15.53
C ALA A 76 14.16 5.49 14.59
N THR A 77 15.15 4.77 15.13
CA THR A 77 15.90 3.75 14.38
C THR A 77 14.97 2.62 13.90
N PHE A 78 14.05 2.16 14.75
CA PHE A 78 13.02 1.19 14.37
C PHE A 78 12.14 1.70 13.21
N ALA A 79 11.68 2.96 13.27
CA ALA A 79 10.86 3.56 12.22
C ALA A 79 11.60 3.64 10.87
N ILE A 80 12.92 3.88 10.88
CA ILE A 80 13.76 3.84 9.67
C ILE A 80 13.75 2.44 9.05
N TYR A 81 13.93 1.39 9.85
CA TYR A 81 13.89 0.02 9.37
C TYR A 81 12.51 -0.37 8.81
N CYS A 82 11.42 0.08 9.45
CA CYS A 82 10.07 -0.09 8.89
C CYS A 82 9.93 0.56 7.51
N GLY A 83 10.48 1.77 7.32
CA GLY A 83 10.50 2.45 6.03
C GLY A 83 11.23 1.65 4.96
N LEU A 84 12.40 1.08 5.29
CA LEU A 84 13.17 0.23 4.37
C LEU A 84 12.41 -1.03 4.00
N ALA A 85 11.83 -1.73 4.97
CA ALA A 85 11.06 -2.94 4.75
C ALA A 85 9.84 -2.69 3.85
N LEU A 86 9.09 -1.61 4.11
CA LEU A 86 7.95 -1.21 3.29
C LEU A 86 8.37 -0.81 1.88
N HIS A 87 9.51 -0.12 1.73
CA HIS A 87 10.07 0.20 0.41
C HIS A 87 10.41 -1.05 -0.39
N HIS A 88 11.08 -2.04 0.23
CA HIS A 88 11.42 -3.30 -0.43
C HIS A 88 10.19 -4.13 -0.78
N ALA A 89 9.22 -4.26 0.12
CA ALA A 89 7.97 -4.97 -0.15
C ALA A 89 7.24 -4.35 -1.36
N LYS A 90 7.14 -3.01 -1.41
CA LYS A 90 6.50 -2.29 -2.52
C LYS A 90 7.27 -2.44 -3.83
N LEU A 91 8.60 -2.45 -3.78
CA LEU A 91 9.44 -2.65 -4.96
C LEU A 91 9.30 -4.08 -5.49
N TYR A 92 9.33 -5.08 -4.61
CA TYR A 92 9.18 -6.48 -4.98
C TYR A 92 7.81 -6.78 -5.60
N ASP A 93 6.73 -6.24 -5.03
CA ASP A 93 5.39 -6.37 -5.61
C ASP A 93 5.31 -5.74 -7.01
N LYS A 94 5.95 -4.59 -7.23
CA LYS A 94 6.03 -3.96 -8.57
C LYS A 94 6.78 -4.83 -9.58
N ILE A 95 7.93 -5.37 -9.19
CA ILE A 95 8.74 -6.25 -10.06
C ILE A 95 7.91 -7.48 -10.43
N ARG A 96 7.32 -8.16 -9.45
CA ARG A 96 6.49 -9.35 -9.67
C ARG A 96 5.31 -9.09 -10.61
N ARG A 97 4.61 -7.97 -10.43
CA ARG A 97 3.51 -7.58 -11.34
C ARG A 97 4.01 -7.30 -12.76
N SER A 98 5.19 -6.71 -12.91
CA SER A 98 5.80 -6.46 -14.21
C SER A 98 6.16 -7.76 -14.92
N GLU A 99 6.78 -8.71 -14.20
CA GLU A 99 7.13 -10.04 -14.72
C GLU A 99 5.89 -10.82 -15.15
N GLN A 100 4.82 -10.81 -14.34
CA GLN A 100 3.56 -11.48 -14.70
C GLN A 100 2.96 -10.93 -15.98
N LYS A 101 2.93 -9.61 -16.16
CA LYS A 101 2.44 -8.98 -17.39
C LYS A 101 3.30 -9.36 -18.59
N HIS A 102 4.63 -9.37 -18.43
CA HIS A 102 5.56 -9.74 -19.49
C HIS A 102 5.34 -11.20 -19.92
N LYS A 103 5.18 -12.12 -18.96
CA LYS A 103 4.91 -13.54 -19.24
C LYS A 103 3.61 -13.73 -20.02
N LEU A 104 2.52 -13.10 -19.59
CA LEU A 104 1.22 -13.18 -20.29
C LEU A 104 1.31 -12.65 -21.72
N ALA A 105 2.03 -11.55 -21.95
CA ALA A 105 2.22 -11.00 -23.28
C ALA A 105 2.96 -11.98 -24.20
N LEU A 106 4.01 -12.64 -23.70
CA LEU A 106 4.74 -13.66 -24.46
C LEU A 106 3.88 -14.89 -24.78
N GLU A 107 3.07 -15.35 -23.82
CA GLU A 107 2.13 -16.46 -24.06
C GLU A 107 1.15 -16.12 -25.20
N ILE A 108 0.53 -14.94 -25.17
CA ILE A 108 -0.38 -14.46 -26.23
C ILE A 108 0.33 -14.39 -27.59
N LEU A 109 1.54 -13.81 -27.66
CA LEU A 109 2.32 -13.74 -28.90
C LEU A 109 2.67 -15.12 -29.46
N SER A 110 3.01 -16.07 -28.59
CA SER A 110 3.30 -17.46 -28.99
C SER A 110 2.10 -18.10 -29.66
N TYR A 111 0.88 -17.92 -29.13
CA TYR A 111 -0.34 -18.45 -29.74
C TYR A 111 -0.56 -17.90 -31.15
N HIS A 112 -0.32 -16.61 -31.37
CA HIS A 112 -0.45 -15.99 -32.69
C HIS A 112 0.64 -16.47 -33.68
N ASN A 113 1.86 -16.73 -33.21
CA ASN A 113 2.95 -17.25 -34.05
C ASN A 113 2.79 -18.73 -34.46
N THR A 114 2.06 -19.54 -33.68
CA THR A 114 1.81 -20.96 -34.00
C THR A 114 0.58 -21.19 -34.86
N CYS A 115 -0.28 -20.18 -35.05
CA CYS A 115 -1.43 -20.28 -35.95
C CYS A 115 -0.93 -20.28 -37.40
N SER A 116 -1.05 -21.43 -38.07
CA SER A 116 -0.62 -21.56 -39.47
C SER A 116 -1.64 -20.88 -40.41
N GLU A 117 -1.18 -20.34 -41.55
CA GLU A 117 -2.08 -19.77 -42.57
C GLU A 117 -3.21 -20.75 -42.97
N GLN A 118 -2.96 -22.06 -42.87
CA GLN A 118 -3.92 -23.12 -43.16
C GLN A 118 -5.13 -23.13 -42.21
N GLU A 119 -4.97 -22.82 -40.93
CA GLU A 119 -6.09 -22.74 -39.97
C GLU A 119 -6.95 -21.48 -40.21
N ILE A 120 -6.33 -20.39 -40.62
CA ILE A 120 -7.01 -19.13 -40.98
C ILE A 120 -7.86 -19.32 -42.25
N ASP A 121 -7.31 -19.99 -43.26
CA ASP A 121 -8.04 -20.28 -44.50
C ASP A 121 -9.19 -21.28 -44.29
N SER A 122 -9.02 -22.24 -43.38
CA SER A 122 -10.08 -23.18 -43.00
C SER A 122 -11.27 -22.47 -42.35
N ILE A 123 -11.03 -21.45 -41.52
CA ILE A 123 -12.08 -20.69 -40.83
C ILE A 123 -12.77 -19.71 -41.78
N LYS A 124 -12.03 -19.06 -42.70
CA LYS A 124 -12.61 -18.21 -43.76
C LYS A 124 -13.57 -18.98 -44.67
N ALA A 125 -13.30 -20.26 -44.94
CA ALA A 125 -14.19 -21.11 -45.73
C ALA A 125 -15.50 -21.48 -45.00
N ILE A 126 -15.56 -21.38 -43.67
CA ILE A 126 -16.72 -21.79 -42.86
C ILE A 126 -17.67 -20.59 -42.57
N THR A 127 -17.17 -19.36 -42.53
CA THR A 127 -17.99 -18.17 -42.27
C THR A 127 -18.11 -17.25 -43.48
N THR A 128 -18.97 -17.60 -44.44
CA THR A 128 -20.07 -16.77 -45.01
C THR A 128 -20.78 -17.48 -46.17
N PRO A 129 -22.08 -17.80 -46.01
CA PRO A 129 -23.04 -17.69 -47.10
C PRO A 129 -24.07 -16.61 -46.71
N LEU A 130 -23.70 -15.33 -46.87
CA LEU A 130 -24.62 -14.19 -46.77
C LEU A 130 -23.99 -13.04 -47.56
N ASP A 131 -24.12 -13.11 -48.88
CA ASP A 131 -24.10 -11.96 -49.82
C ASP A 131 -24.60 -12.42 -51.20
N SER A 132 -25.76 -13.08 -51.22
CA SER A 132 -26.41 -13.49 -52.47
C SER A 132 -27.92 -13.35 -52.36
N GLU A 133 -28.42 -12.17 -51.98
CA GLU A 133 -29.82 -11.77 -52.27
C GLU A 133 -30.08 -10.31 -51.88
N GLN A 134 -29.52 -9.36 -52.64
CA GLN A 134 -30.19 -8.07 -52.89
C GLN A 134 -29.51 -7.33 -54.04
N LEU A 135 -30.36 -6.82 -54.96
CA LEU A 135 -30.08 -5.97 -56.12
C LEU A 135 -29.86 -6.65 -57.48
N GLN A 136 -30.80 -7.53 -57.88
CA GLN A 136 -31.35 -7.52 -59.23
C GLN A 136 -32.88 -7.68 -59.19
N GLN A 137 -33.58 -6.65 -58.70
CA GLN A 137 -34.92 -6.23 -59.16
C GLN A 137 -35.02 -4.71 -59.06
#